data_AF-A0AAU6A8T7-F1
#
_entry.id   AF-A0AAU6A8T7-F1
#
_cell.length_a   1.000
_cell.length_b   1.000
_cell.length_c   1.000
_cell.angle_alpha   90.00
_cell.angle_beta   90.00
_cell.angle_gamma   90.00
#
_symmetry.space_group_name_H-M   'P 1'
#
loop_
_entity.id
_entity.type
_entity.pdbx_description
1 polymer ?
#
loop_
_entity_poly.entity_id
_entity_poly.type
_entity_poly.pdbx_seq_one_letter_code
_entity_poly.pdbx_strand_id
1 'polypeptide(L)'
;MTGLELIAVVLVAVLLMTWLARRLHLSEPLMLLGGGVLIGLTPHFDRVALPPDAVLLVFLPALLYWEALTTSLREIKTNFRSIVLQSTGLVLVTALAVAAVAHALGYAWPIAFVLGAVLAPTDVAAVAAVAAAMPRRIVTLLRTESLLNDGTALVLLAVSLELLTTGEPFSWAGTTLRFVESYAGGAVIGAAIALALIPVRRHLKDRSLHSGLSVATPFVAFLPAEALHVSGVLAVVTCALVTSRVGPGLIRSDARLEATAFWEVTAFLLNGALFVLVGIETPAAVRALASISLLQATMIAAAVSATVIAARVAWFYTVPYLIRLVDRRRQQRQRRIRARQRLPLAWAGMRGAISLAAALSIPATTADGQPLAQRDAVIFITVVVITVTLAVLGPALPAVVRGARFTEDADEAAEEALAVRQLAHTALAEPPAVADRFSVPEAIMAHIAKDLRKQAAPASDRTHDQVLCRERQISTTYALEAALLDVKRAALNDLRNQALIDDNVVRRVQRHLDTEEQRLSMRMSLLQSSAHGVGERGDGVDQGGPPSPESTCG
;
A
#
# COMPACT_ATOMS: atom_id res chain seq x y z
N MET A 1 -16.15 -29.41 2.16
CA MET A 1 -16.53 -28.00 2.33
C MET A 1 -16.89 -27.40 0.98
N THR A 2 -17.87 -26.52 0.91
CA THR A 2 -17.97 -25.55 -0.19
C THR A 2 -16.92 -24.44 0.00
N GLY A 3 -16.51 -23.76 -1.08
CA GLY A 3 -15.56 -22.64 -0.99
C GLY A 3 -16.08 -21.48 -0.13
N LEU A 4 -17.41 -21.32 -0.01
CA LEU A 4 -18.05 -20.30 0.82
C LEU A 4 -17.83 -20.54 2.32
N GLU A 5 -17.86 -21.80 2.78
CA GLU A 5 -17.54 -22.15 4.17
C GLU A 5 -16.11 -21.77 4.52
N LEU A 6 -15.15 -22.06 3.62
CA LEU A 6 -13.75 -21.71 3.83
C LEU A 6 -13.56 -20.18 3.90
N ILE A 7 -14.18 -19.42 2.99
CA ILE A 7 -14.13 -17.95 3.01
C ILE A 7 -14.71 -17.39 4.33
N ALA A 8 -15.83 -17.93 4.81
CA ALA A 8 -16.43 -17.51 6.08
C ALA A 8 -15.53 -17.83 7.28
N VAL A 9 -14.96 -19.03 7.35
CA VAL A 9 -14.03 -19.44 8.41
C VAL A 9 -12.76 -18.59 8.41
N VAL A 10 -12.18 -18.33 7.23
CA VAL A 10 -11.00 -17.47 7.08
C VAL A 10 -11.31 -16.03 7.51
N LEU A 11 -12.44 -15.46 7.09
CA LEU A 11 -12.83 -14.11 7.50
C LEU A 11 -13.02 -13.98 9.02
N VAL A 12 -13.70 -14.95 9.66
CA VAL A 12 -13.87 -14.99 11.12
C VAL A 12 -12.53 -15.15 11.82
N ALA A 13 -11.65 -16.03 11.32
CA ALA A 13 -10.31 -16.23 11.86
C ALA A 13 -9.45 -14.97 11.74
N VAL A 14 -9.49 -14.24 10.62
CA VAL A 14 -8.79 -12.95 10.46
C VAL A 14 -9.25 -11.96 11.54
N LEU A 15 -10.56 -11.75 11.68
CA LEU A 15 -11.10 -10.79 12.64
C LEU A 15 -10.77 -11.17 14.09
N LEU A 16 -10.93 -12.45 14.44
CA LEU A 16 -10.67 -12.97 15.79
C LEU A 16 -9.18 -12.94 16.15
N MET A 17 -8.31 -13.41 15.25
CA MET A 17 -6.86 -13.49 15.50
C MET A 17 -6.21 -12.11 15.51
N THR A 18 -6.64 -11.18 14.64
CA THR A 18 -6.20 -9.78 14.71
C THR A 18 -6.67 -9.10 16.01
N TRP A 19 -7.91 -9.35 16.46
CA TRP A 19 -8.38 -8.85 17.76
C TRP A 19 -7.55 -9.41 18.92
N LEU A 20 -7.25 -10.71 18.90
CA LEU A 20 -6.46 -11.39 19.93
C LEU A 20 -4.99 -10.93 19.94
N ALA A 21 -4.37 -10.75 18.77
CA ALA A 21 -3.03 -10.20 18.63
C ALA A 21 -2.91 -8.82 19.30
N ARG A 22 -3.85 -7.91 19.02
CA ARG A 22 -3.89 -6.57 19.63
C ARG A 22 -4.17 -6.61 21.12
N ARG A 23 -4.98 -7.56 21.61
CA ARG A 23 -5.22 -7.78 23.05
C ARG A 23 -4.00 -8.32 23.81
N LEU A 24 -3.16 -9.13 23.15
CA LEU A 24 -1.98 -9.75 23.76
C LEU A 24 -0.67 -9.00 23.45
N HIS A 25 -0.74 -7.90 22.68
CA HIS A 25 0.41 -7.16 22.15
C HIS A 25 1.40 -8.03 21.33
N LEU A 26 0.87 -9.02 20.61
CA LEU A 26 1.62 -9.93 19.74
C LEU A 26 1.54 -9.48 18.27
N SER A 27 2.47 -9.98 17.45
CA SER A 27 2.52 -9.68 16.02
C SER A 27 1.28 -10.24 15.29
N GLU A 28 0.52 -9.38 14.61
CA GLU A 28 -0.71 -9.78 13.91
C GLU A 28 -0.47 -10.94 12.92
N PRO A 29 0.55 -10.92 12.01
CA PRO A 29 0.87 -12.06 11.15
C PRO A 29 1.14 -13.39 11.86
N LEU A 30 1.79 -13.37 13.04
CA LEU A 30 2.06 -14.60 13.80
C LEU A 30 0.78 -15.20 14.40
N MET A 31 -0.13 -14.35 14.88
CA MET A 31 -1.42 -14.81 15.41
C MET A 31 -2.34 -15.33 14.30
N LEU A 32 -2.32 -14.69 13.13
CA LEU A 32 -3.05 -15.13 11.94
C LEU A 32 -2.56 -16.49 11.45
N LEU A 33 -1.23 -16.64 11.30
CA LEU A 33 -0.60 -17.90 10.91
C LEU A 33 -0.86 -19.01 11.95
N GLY A 34 -0.63 -18.75 13.24
CA GLY A 34 -0.87 -19.71 14.31
C GLY A 34 -2.34 -20.12 14.45
N GLY A 35 -3.26 -19.16 14.30
CA GLY A 35 -4.70 -19.41 14.25
C GLY A 35 -5.09 -20.28 13.06
N GLY A 36 -4.50 -20.05 11.88
CA GLY A 36 -4.65 -20.92 10.73
C GLY A 36 -4.14 -22.34 11.00
N VAL A 37 -2.97 -22.51 11.64
CA VAL A 37 -2.44 -23.84 12.00
C VAL A 37 -3.39 -24.61 12.91
N LEU A 38 -3.99 -23.93 13.90
CA LEU A 38 -4.98 -24.55 14.78
C LEU A 38 -6.24 -25.01 14.03
N ILE A 39 -6.63 -24.31 12.96
CA ILE A 39 -7.75 -24.72 12.08
C ILE A 39 -7.33 -25.90 11.17
N GLY A 40 -6.14 -25.83 10.55
CA GLY A 40 -5.60 -26.86 9.65
C GLY A 40 -5.22 -28.18 10.33
N LEU A 41 -5.12 -28.19 11.67
CA LEU A 41 -5.00 -29.42 12.47
C LEU A 41 -6.34 -30.14 12.68
N THR A 42 -7.47 -29.53 12.30
CA THR A 42 -8.79 -30.18 12.42
C THR A 42 -9.12 -30.98 11.16
N PRO A 43 -9.57 -32.26 11.26
CA PRO A 43 -9.70 -33.16 10.10
C PRO A 43 -10.63 -32.69 8.96
N HIS A 44 -11.48 -31.69 9.22
CA HIS A 44 -12.37 -31.11 8.23
C HIS A 44 -11.62 -30.26 7.18
N PHE A 45 -10.44 -29.73 7.52
CA PHE A 45 -9.63 -28.85 6.68
C PHE A 45 -8.40 -29.56 6.08
N ASP A 46 -8.16 -30.83 6.40
CA ASP A 46 -7.00 -31.64 5.95
C ASP A 46 -6.80 -31.73 4.43
N ARG A 47 -7.81 -31.35 3.63
CA ARG A 47 -7.79 -31.33 2.15
C ARG A 47 -8.01 -29.94 1.55
N VAL A 48 -7.92 -28.89 2.35
CA VAL A 48 -7.93 -27.51 1.85
C VAL A 48 -6.58 -27.23 1.20
N ALA A 49 -6.62 -26.89 -0.09
CA ALA A 49 -5.50 -26.35 -0.84
C ALA A 49 -6.02 -25.20 -1.70
N LEU A 50 -5.33 -24.07 -1.68
CA LEU A 50 -5.62 -22.95 -2.57
C LEU A 50 -5.24 -23.31 -4.02
N PRO A 51 -6.14 -23.12 -4.99
CA PRO A 51 -5.75 -23.23 -6.39
C PRO A 51 -4.76 -22.08 -6.72
N PRO A 52 -3.61 -22.37 -7.37
CA PRO A 52 -2.62 -21.37 -7.78
C PRO A 52 -3.24 -20.14 -8.44
N ASP A 53 -4.21 -20.39 -9.32
CA ASP A 53 -4.91 -19.39 -10.12
C ASP A 53 -5.67 -18.37 -9.25
N ALA A 54 -6.27 -18.77 -8.12
CA ALA A 54 -6.95 -17.81 -7.25
C ALA A 54 -5.96 -16.84 -6.59
N VAL A 55 -4.76 -17.33 -6.25
CA VAL A 55 -3.69 -16.51 -5.65
C VAL A 55 -3.12 -15.53 -6.68
N LEU A 56 -2.85 -16.01 -7.90
CA LEU A 56 -2.36 -15.21 -9.03
C LEU A 56 -3.39 -14.18 -9.53
N LEU A 57 -4.66 -14.58 -9.68
CA LEU A 57 -5.69 -13.76 -10.32
C LEU A 57 -6.44 -12.85 -9.35
N VAL A 58 -6.60 -13.24 -8.07
CA VAL A 58 -7.43 -12.48 -7.10
C VAL A 58 -6.58 -11.71 -6.09
N PHE A 59 -5.62 -12.38 -5.43
CA PHE A 59 -4.89 -11.78 -4.31
C PHE A 59 -3.79 -10.83 -4.76
N LEU A 60 -2.85 -11.31 -5.59
CA LEU A 60 -1.69 -10.49 -6.00
C LEU A 60 -2.07 -9.19 -6.72
N PRO A 61 -2.98 -9.16 -7.72
CA PRO A 61 -3.30 -7.93 -8.44
C PRO A 61 -3.93 -6.88 -7.52
N ALA A 62 -4.83 -7.30 -6.62
CA ALA A 62 -5.49 -6.43 -5.67
C ALA A 62 -4.51 -5.81 -4.64
N LEU A 63 -3.61 -6.61 -4.08
CA LEU A 63 -2.62 -6.17 -3.08
C LEU A 63 -1.58 -5.22 -3.70
N LEU A 64 -0.94 -5.64 -4.79
CA LEU A 64 0.12 -4.87 -5.47
C LEU A 64 -0.39 -3.52 -5.99
N TYR A 65 -1.63 -3.47 -6.48
CA TYR A 65 -2.27 -2.23 -6.93
C TYR A 65 -2.42 -1.21 -5.80
N TRP A 66 -2.85 -1.66 -4.61
CA TRP A 66 -3.01 -0.77 -3.46
C TRP A 66 -1.68 -0.23 -2.92
N GLU A 67 -0.67 -1.09 -2.81
CA GLU A 67 0.67 -0.68 -2.36
C GLU A 67 1.35 0.27 -3.36
N ALA A 68 1.17 0.04 -4.66
CA ALA A 68 1.62 0.96 -5.70
C ALA A 68 0.86 2.29 -5.73
N LEU A 69 -0.46 2.30 -5.50
CA LEU A 69 -1.24 3.54 -5.36
C LEU A 69 -0.78 4.39 -4.17
N THR A 70 -0.31 3.76 -3.09
CA THR A 70 0.10 4.42 -1.84
C THR A 70 1.60 4.74 -1.74
N THR A 71 2.40 4.38 -2.75
CA THR A 71 3.85 4.67 -2.82
C THR A 71 4.17 6.11 -3.30
N SER A 72 5.35 6.66 -2.99
CA SER A 72 5.78 8.02 -3.45
C SER A 72 6.67 7.94 -4.70
N LEU A 73 6.29 8.64 -5.77
CA LEU A 73 7.08 8.75 -6.99
C LEU A 73 8.23 9.75 -6.84
N ARG A 74 8.06 10.79 -6.01
CA ARG A 74 9.16 11.70 -5.66
C ARG A 74 10.26 10.95 -4.91
N GLU A 75 9.92 10.07 -3.96
CA GLU A 75 10.91 9.24 -3.28
C GLU A 75 11.58 8.23 -4.21
N ILE A 76 10.82 7.56 -5.09
CA ILE A 76 11.39 6.65 -6.11
C ILE A 76 12.45 7.36 -6.95
N LYS A 77 12.13 8.54 -7.53
CA LYS A 77 13.09 9.31 -8.34
C LYS A 77 14.27 9.81 -7.51
N THR A 78 14.00 10.32 -6.31
CA THR A 78 15.00 10.92 -5.44
C THR A 78 16.03 9.90 -4.96
N ASN A 79 15.60 8.67 -4.65
CA ASN A 79 16.43 7.61 -4.08
C ASN A 79 16.70 6.44 -5.06
N PHE A 80 16.37 6.62 -6.34
CA PHE A 80 16.36 5.59 -7.40
C PHE A 80 17.52 4.59 -7.34
N ARG A 81 18.76 5.09 -7.22
CA ARG A 81 19.97 4.24 -7.13
C ARG A 81 20.01 3.33 -5.90
N SER A 82 19.49 3.78 -4.76
CA SER A 82 19.40 2.94 -3.55
C SER A 82 18.28 1.92 -3.72
N ILE A 83 17.12 2.40 -4.20
CA ILE A 83 15.93 1.59 -4.41
C ILE A 83 16.21 0.45 -5.39
N VAL A 84 16.63 0.71 -6.64
CA VAL A 84 16.95 -0.34 -7.62
C VAL A 84 17.98 -1.35 -7.09
N LEU A 85 18.96 -0.90 -6.33
CA LEU A 85 19.96 -1.80 -5.76
C LEU A 85 19.36 -2.68 -4.65
N GLN A 86 18.42 -2.18 -3.84
CA GLN A 86 17.73 -2.95 -2.80
C GLN A 86 16.55 -3.79 -3.35
N SER A 87 15.85 -3.31 -4.38
CA SER A 87 14.66 -3.91 -4.97
C SER A 87 14.94 -4.83 -6.16
N THR A 88 16.18 -4.87 -6.64
CA THR A 88 16.59 -5.76 -7.73
C THR A 88 17.95 -6.38 -7.45
N GLY A 89 18.95 -5.59 -7.02
CA GLY A 89 20.30 -6.08 -6.69
C GLY A 89 20.33 -7.08 -5.53
N LEU A 90 19.78 -6.71 -4.36
CA LEU A 90 19.63 -7.61 -3.22
C LEU A 90 18.77 -8.82 -3.57
N VAL A 91 17.67 -8.61 -4.29
CA VAL A 91 16.69 -9.63 -4.67
C VAL A 91 17.33 -10.76 -5.46
N LEU A 92 18.07 -10.41 -6.52
CA LEU A 92 18.88 -11.34 -7.31
C LEU A 92 19.90 -12.07 -6.43
N VAL A 93 20.60 -11.36 -5.53
CA VAL A 93 21.58 -11.97 -4.61
C VAL A 93 20.92 -12.94 -3.63
N THR A 94 19.74 -12.62 -3.07
CA THR A 94 19.01 -13.57 -2.21
C THR A 94 18.49 -14.78 -2.99
N ALA A 95 17.94 -14.58 -4.19
CA ALA A 95 17.43 -15.67 -5.00
C ALA A 95 18.55 -16.64 -5.41
N LEU A 96 19.67 -16.11 -5.91
CA LEU A 96 20.83 -16.92 -6.30
C LEU A 96 21.51 -17.59 -5.10
N ALA A 97 21.61 -16.92 -3.94
CA ALA A 97 22.18 -17.53 -2.74
C ALA A 97 21.30 -18.67 -2.19
N VAL A 98 19.98 -18.49 -2.17
CA VAL A 98 19.04 -19.55 -1.78
C VAL A 98 19.05 -20.70 -2.78
N ALA A 99 19.06 -20.42 -4.08
CA ALA A 99 19.15 -21.45 -5.12
C ALA A 99 20.45 -22.27 -5.01
N ALA A 100 21.59 -21.61 -4.81
CA ALA A 100 22.88 -22.30 -4.63
C ALA A 100 22.90 -23.19 -3.38
N VAL A 101 22.33 -22.72 -2.26
CA VAL A 101 22.24 -23.50 -1.02
C VAL A 101 21.26 -24.67 -1.16
N ALA A 102 20.11 -24.47 -1.79
CA ALA A 102 19.15 -25.55 -2.07
C ALA A 102 19.75 -26.60 -3.02
N HIS A 103 20.46 -26.18 -4.07
CA HIS A 103 21.13 -27.09 -4.99
C HIS A 103 22.23 -27.90 -4.29
N ALA A 104 23.06 -27.27 -3.46
CA ALA A 104 24.07 -27.94 -2.63
C ALA A 104 23.47 -28.93 -1.62
N LEU A 105 22.17 -28.81 -1.31
CA LEU A 105 21.40 -29.72 -0.45
C LEU A 105 20.53 -30.72 -1.24
N GLY A 106 20.74 -30.86 -2.55
CA GLY A 106 20.16 -31.93 -3.38
C GLY A 106 18.95 -31.55 -4.24
N TYR A 107 18.59 -30.26 -4.34
CA TYR A 107 17.53 -29.81 -5.25
C TYR A 107 18.08 -29.61 -6.68
N ALA A 108 17.23 -29.86 -7.69
CA ALA A 108 17.59 -29.53 -9.07
C ALA A 108 17.61 -28.01 -9.29
N TRP A 109 18.45 -27.52 -10.21
CA TRP A 109 18.60 -26.07 -10.45
C TRP A 109 17.28 -25.33 -10.71
N PRO A 110 16.33 -25.80 -11.56
CA PRO A 110 15.10 -25.06 -11.84
C PRO A 110 14.22 -24.86 -10.59
N ILE A 111 13.99 -25.93 -9.80
CA ILE A 111 13.19 -25.84 -8.57
C ILE A 111 13.94 -25.09 -7.45
N ALA A 112 15.28 -25.11 -7.45
CA ALA A 112 16.10 -24.28 -6.57
C ALA A 112 16.01 -22.78 -6.92
N PHE A 113 15.96 -22.42 -8.22
CA PHE A 113 15.70 -21.04 -8.65
C PHE A 113 14.29 -20.58 -8.27
N VAL A 114 13.27 -21.44 -8.41
CA VAL A 114 11.90 -21.18 -7.92
C VAL A 114 11.91 -20.88 -6.41
N LEU A 115 12.51 -21.75 -5.59
CA LEU A 115 12.64 -21.52 -4.13
C LEU A 115 13.39 -20.21 -3.81
N GLY A 116 14.40 -19.86 -4.61
CA GLY A 116 15.12 -18.59 -4.50
C GLY A 116 14.24 -17.38 -4.81
N ALA A 117 13.48 -17.41 -5.90
CA ALA A 117 12.56 -16.35 -6.30
C ALA A 117 11.42 -16.18 -5.28
N VAL A 118 10.89 -17.27 -4.72
CA VAL A 118 9.87 -17.30 -3.66
C VAL A 118 10.33 -16.63 -2.36
N LEU A 119 11.63 -16.70 -2.02
CA LEU A 119 12.18 -16.23 -0.72
C LEU A 119 13.01 -14.94 -0.77
N ALA A 120 13.24 -14.39 -1.96
CA ALA A 120 13.77 -13.05 -2.17
C ALA A 120 12.83 -11.87 -1.75
N PRO A 121 11.50 -11.93 -1.93
CA PRO A 121 10.60 -10.85 -1.51
C PRO A 121 10.58 -10.66 0.01
N THR A 122 10.31 -9.44 0.47
CA THR A 122 10.38 -9.08 1.89
C THR A 122 9.26 -8.14 2.29
N ASP A 123 8.37 -8.64 3.13
CA ASP A 123 7.12 -8.02 3.55
C ASP A 123 7.34 -6.97 4.66
N VAL A 124 6.82 -5.76 4.44
CA VAL A 124 6.91 -4.62 5.36
C VAL A 124 5.67 -4.47 6.26
N ALA A 125 4.64 -5.33 6.12
CA ALA A 125 3.44 -5.32 6.97
C ALA A 125 3.79 -5.53 8.45
N ALA A 126 4.68 -6.47 8.78
CA ALA A 126 5.15 -6.70 10.15
C ALA A 126 5.99 -5.53 10.73
N VAL A 127 6.45 -4.60 9.87
CA VAL A 127 7.12 -3.35 10.27
C VAL A 127 6.09 -2.28 10.69
N ALA A 128 4.81 -2.40 10.31
CA ALA A 128 3.77 -1.43 10.66
C ALA A 128 3.64 -1.23 12.19
N ALA A 129 3.80 -2.29 12.98
CA ALA A 129 3.77 -2.25 14.44
C ALA A 129 4.85 -1.36 15.08
N VAL A 130 5.96 -1.10 14.37
CA VAL A 130 7.05 -0.19 14.81
C VAL A 130 7.15 1.08 13.97
N ALA A 131 6.30 1.28 12.96
CA ALA A 131 6.39 2.40 12.04
C ALA A 131 6.27 3.77 12.73
N ALA A 132 5.50 3.86 13.81
CA ALA A 132 5.38 5.07 14.63
C ALA A 132 6.66 5.42 15.43
N ALA A 133 7.57 4.45 15.63
CA ALA A 133 8.86 4.63 16.30
C ALA A 133 10.02 4.84 15.32
N MET A 134 9.73 5.07 14.03
CA MET A 134 10.72 5.31 12.98
C MET A 134 10.40 6.58 12.18
N PRO A 135 11.42 7.21 11.56
CA PRO A 135 11.24 8.27 10.58
C PRO A 135 10.27 7.81 9.49
N ARG A 136 9.27 8.63 9.18
CA ARG A 136 8.27 8.37 8.12
C ARG A 136 8.94 8.12 6.78
N ARG A 137 10.01 8.88 6.49
CA ARG A 137 10.88 8.69 5.32
C ARG A 137 11.54 7.31 5.26
N ILE A 138 11.86 6.71 6.41
CA ILE A 138 12.40 5.34 6.47
C ILE A 138 11.28 4.31 6.24
N VAL A 139 10.07 4.56 6.74
CA VAL A 139 8.90 3.71 6.49
C VAL A 139 8.49 3.73 5.02
N THR A 140 8.45 4.90 4.36
CA THR A 140 8.17 5.00 2.92
C THR A 140 9.26 4.35 2.08
N LEU A 141 10.54 4.54 2.41
CA LEU A 141 11.64 3.88 1.71
C LEU A 141 11.54 2.35 1.83
N LEU A 142 11.20 1.82 3.00
CA LEU A 142 10.97 0.37 3.18
C LEU A 142 9.77 -0.13 2.37
N ARG A 143 8.62 0.56 2.38
CA ARG A 143 7.46 0.20 1.54
C ARG A 143 7.80 0.21 0.04
N THR A 144 8.59 1.20 -0.38
CA THR A 144 9.06 1.33 -1.77
C THR A 144 10.08 0.26 -2.14
N GLU A 145 10.90 -0.19 -1.18
CA GLU A 145 11.78 -1.36 -1.32
C GLU A 145 10.96 -2.65 -1.49
N SER A 146 9.94 -2.86 -0.63
CA SER A 146 9.02 -4.02 -0.69
C SER A 146 8.39 -4.12 -2.07
N LEU A 147 7.54 -3.17 -2.45
CA LEU A 147 6.76 -3.20 -3.70
C LEU A 147 7.58 -3.54 -4.95
N LEU A 148 8.80 -3.00 -5.04
CA LEU A 148 9.69 -3.20 -6.19
C LEU A 148 10.54 -4.49 -6.07
N ASN A 149 10.81 -4.95 -4.84
CA ASN A 149 11.33 -6.29 -4.57
C ASN A 149 10.29 -7.35 -4.96
N ASP A 150 9.07 -7.23 -4.42
CA ASP A 150 7.92 -8.07 -4.69
C ASP A 150 7.63 -8.18 -6.19
N GLY A 151 7.64 -7.05 -6.91
CA GLY A 151 7.58 -7.04 -8.37
C GLY A 151 8.74 -7.79 -9.05
N THR A 152 9.99 -7.55 -8.65
CA THR A 152 11.17 -8.21 -9.24
C THR A 152 11.20 -9.72 -8.96
N ALA A 153 10.85 -10.13 -7.73
CA ALA A 153 10.81 -11.51 -7.29
C ALA A 153 9.77 -12.33 -8.06
N LEU A 154 8.61 -11.75 -8.36
CA LEU A 154 7.58 -12.42 -9.15
C LEU A 154 7.95 -12.52 -10.64
N VAL A 155 8.75 -11.59 -11.21
CA VAL A 155 9.37 -11.80 -12.54
C VAL A 155 10.39 -12.93 -12.51
N LEU A 156 11.24 -12.99 -11.47
CA LEU A 156 12.18 -14.11 -11.28
C LEU A 156 11.45 -15.44 -11.11
N LEU A 157 10.29 -15.45 -10.44
CA LEU A 157 9.43 -16.62 -10.28
C LEU A 157 8.89 -17.08 -11.64
N ALA A 158 8.30 -16.17 -12.42
CA ALA A 158 7.74 -16.49 -13.73
C ALA A 158 8.80 -17.13 -14.66
N VAL A 159 9.99 -16.54 -14.75
CA VAL A 159 11.11 -17.08 -15.55
C VAL A 159 11.63 -18.41 -14.98
N SER A 160 11.66 -18.57 -13.64
CA SER A 160 12.07 -19.84 -13.02
C SER A 160 11.05 -20.97 -13.23
N LEU A 161 9.75 -20.65 -13.23
CA LEU A 161 8.68 -21.59 -13.54
C LEU A 161 8.68 -21.95 -15.02
N GLU A 162 8.89 -20.99 -15.92
CA GLU A 162 9.03 -21.22 -17.36
C GLU A 162 10.18 -22.19 -17.69
N LEU A 163 11.36 -21.98 -17.09
CA LEU A 163 12.50 -22.91 -17.21
C LEU A 163 12.19 -24.31 -16.64
N LEU A 164 11.38 -24.38 -15.58
CA LEU A 164 10.98 -25.63 -14.93
C LEU A 164 9.88 -26.40 -15.69
N THR A 165 9.01 -25.72 -16.44
CA THR A 165 7.92 -26.35 -17.21
C THR A 165 8.26 -26.63 -18.66
N THR A 166 9.17 -25.86 -19.28
CA THR A 166 9.65 -26.08 -20.66
C THR A 166 10.77 -27.12 -20.75
N GLY A 167 11.52 -27.35 -19.66
CA GLY A 167 12.64 -28.28 -19.63
C GLY A 167 13.87 -27.84 -20.45
N GLU A 168 13.91 -26.58 -20.90
CA GLU A 168 15.05 -26.06 -21.67
C GLU A 168 16.37 -26.10 -20.88
N PRO A 169 17.52 -26.39 -21.53
CA PRO A 169 18.83 -26.36 -20.88
C PRO A 169 19.16 -24.93 -20.42
N PHE A 170 19.43 -24.78 -19.12
CA PHE A 170 19.63 -23.48 -18.48
C PHE A 170 20.73 -22.64 -19.15
N SER A 171 20.35 -21.49 -19.71
CA SER A 171 21.23 -20.55 -20.40
C SER A 171 21.20 -19.19 -19.73
N TRP A 172 22.33 -18.73 -19.18
CA TRP A 172 22.44 -17.41 -18.55
C TRP A 172 21.99 -16.26 -19.47
N ALA A 173 22.34 -16.32 -20.76
CA ALA A 173 21.96 -15.30 -21.73
C ALA A 173 20.44 -15.33 -22.01
N GLY A 174 19.86 -16.51 -22.22
CA GLY A 174 18.43 -16.68 -22.45
C GLY A 174 17.59 -16.25 -21.24
N THR A 175 17.94 -16.72 -20.04
CA THR A 175 17.29 -16.34 -18.77
C THR A 175 17.34 -14.83 -18.53
N THR A 176 18.48 -14.20 -18.81
CA THR A 176 18.62 -12.73 -18.66
C THR A 176 17.76 -11.98 -19.67
N LEU A 177 17.66 -12.47 -20.91
CA LEU A 177 16.83 -11.86 -21.95
C LEU A 177 15.33 -12.00 -21.61
N ARG A 178 14.84 -13.20 -21.31
CA ARG A 178 13.43 -13.43 -20.91
C ARG A 178 13.04 -12.60 -19.69
N PHE A 179 13.93 -12.46 -18.70
CA PHE A 179 13.72 -11.56 -17.56
C PHE A 179 13.56 -10.10 -17.98
N VAL A 180 14.45 -9.57 -18.84
CA VAL A 180 14.37 -8.19 -19.33
C VAL A 180 13.13 -7.96 -20.20
N GLU A 181 12.76 -8.91 -21.05
CA GLU A 181 11.57 -8.84 -21.91
C GLU A 181 10.28 -8.88 -21.10
N SER A 182 10.15 -9.81 -20.15
CA SER A 182 8.97 -9.90 -19.26
C SER A 182 8.83 -8.66 -18.35
N TYR A 183 9.95 -8.12 -17.87
CA TYR A 183 9.98 -6.89 -17.07
C TYR A 183 9.61 -5.65 -17.90
N ALA A 184 10.22 -5.48 -19.08
CA ALA A 184 9.94 -4.36 -19.96
C ALA A 184 8.51 -4.40 -20.53
N GLY A 185 8.05 -5.57 -20.97
CA GLY A 185 6.70 -5.78 -21.50
C GLY A 185 5.62 -5.50 -20.46
N GLY A 186 5.77 -6.04 -19.24
CA GLY A 186 4.86 -5.75 -18.13
C GLY A 186 4.76 -4.24 -17.85
N ALA A 187 5.90 -3.55 -17.75
CA ALA A 187 5.90 -2.10 -17.54
C ALA A 187 5.24 -1.31 -18.68
N VAL A 188 5.48 -1.69 -19.94
CA VAL A 188 4.87 -1.05 -21.12
C VAL A 188 3.35 -1.25 -21.14
N ILE A 189 2.86 -2.47 -20.89
CA ILE A 189 1.41 -2.78 -20.84
C ILE A 189 0.74 -2.02 -19.69
N GLY A 190 1.33 -2.02 -18.49
CA GLY A 190 0.81 -1.28 -17.35
C GLY A 190 0.70 0.23 -17.61
N ALA A 191 1.69 0.81 -18.27
CA ALA A 191 1.66 2.22 -18.68
C ALA A 191 0.58 2.48 -19.74
N ALA A 192 0.47 1.64 -20.76
CA ALA A 192 -0.53 1.77 -21.83
C ALA A 192 -1.97 1.68 -21.28
N ILE A 193 -2.22 0.73 -20.37
CA ILE A 193 -3.54 0.53 -19.75
C ILE A 193 -3.90 1.70 -18.83
N ALA A 194 -2.97 2.23 -18.04
CA ALA A 194 -3.23 3.45 -17.28
C ALA A 194 -3.54 4.65 -18.18
N LEU A 195 -2.82 4.82 -19.29
CA LEU A 195 -3.10 5.88 -20.27
C LEU A 195 -4.47 5.73 -20.91
N ALA A 196 -4.90 4.50 -21.22
CA ALA A 196 -6.24 4.21 -21.75
C ALA A 196 -7.37 4.45 -20.72
N LEU A 197 -7.10 4.24 -19.43
CA LEU A 197 -8.08 4.46 -18.36
C LEU A 197 -8.22 5.93 -17.93
N ILE A 198 -7.24 6.80 -18.20
CA ILE A 198 -7.34 8.25 -17.93
C ILE A 198 -8.57 8.90 -18.60
N PRO A 199 -8.82 8.78 -19.92
CA PRO A 199 -10.00 9.38 -20.54
C PRO A 199 -11.30 8.77 -20.02
N VAL A 200 -11.33 7.47 -19.69
CA VAL A 200 -12.51 6.83 -19.07
C VAL A 200 -12.83 7.50 -17.73
N ARG A 201 -11.84 7.63 -16.84
CA ARG A 201 -12.00 8.31 -15.54
C ARG A 201 -12.42 9.78 -15.67
N ARG A 202 -12.09 10.48 -16.77
CA ARG A 202 -12.56 11.87 -17.00
C ARG A 202 -14.05 11.96 -17.32
N HIS A 203 -14.65 10.92 -17.92
CA HIS A 203 -16.07 10.91 -18.29
C HIS A 203 -16.97 10.36 -17.18
N LEU A 204 -16.44 9.48 -16.31
CA LEU A 204 -17.16 9.02 -15.13
C LEU A 204 -17.40 10.19 -14.15
N LYS A 205 -18.67 10.52 -13.91
CA LYS A 205 -19.10 11.48 -12.88
C LYS A 205 -19.65 10.80 -11.62
N ASP A 206 -20.09 9.55 -11.75
CA ASP A 206 -20.64 8.73 -10.68
C ASP A 206 -19.53 8.17 -9.77
N ARG A 207 -19.72 8.30 -8.45
CA ARG A 207 -18.81 7.82 -7.41
C ARG A 207 -18.65 6.30 -7.43
N SER A 208 -19.75 5.56 -7.55
CA SER A 208 -19.77 4.10 -7.56
C SER A 208 -19.13 3.53 -8.82
N LEU A 209 -19.25 4.20 -9.97
CA LEU A 209 -18.51 3.82 -11.18
C LEU A 209 -17.00 4.08 -11.06
N HIS A 210 -16.58 5.16 -10.39
CA HIS A 210 -15.15 5.38 -10.08
C HIS A 210 -14.59 4.30 -9.14
N SER A 211 -15.32 3.94 -8.09
CA SER A 211 -14.95 2.87 -7.16
C SER A 211 -14.90 1.51 -7.86
N GLY A 212 -15.94 1.15 -8.64
CA GLY A 212 -15.97 -0.08 -9.43
C GLY A 212 -14.84 -0.16 -10.46
N LEU A 213 -14.53 0.94 -11.15
CA LEU A 213 -13.37 0.99 -12.05
C LEU A 213 -12.05 0.87 -11.27
N SER A 214 -11.94 1.43 -10.06
CA SER A 214 -10.77 1.25 -9.20
C SER A 214 -10.53 -0.22 -8.87
N VAL A 215 -11.59 -0.98 -8.54
CA VAL A 215 -11.54 -2.43 -8.32
C VAL A 215 -11.20 -3.20 -9.60
N ALA A 216 -11.77 -2.84 -10.75
CA ALA A 216 -11.50 -3.52 -12.01
C ALA A 216 -10.06 -3.30 -12.54
N THR A 217 -9.45 -2.15 -12.23
CA THR A 217 -8.14 -1.72 -12.77
C THR A 217 -7.02 -2.76 -12.62
N PRO A 218 -6.75 -3.37 -11.44
CA PRO A 218 -5.74 -4.42 -11.31
C PRO A 218 -5.96 -5.59 -12.26
N PHE A 219 -7.16 -6.15 -12.34
CA PHE A 219 -7.46 -7.29 -13.20
C PHE A 219 -7.32 -6.93 -14.69
N VAL A 220 -7.78 -5.73 -15.08
CA VAL A 220 -7.61 -5.19 -16.43
C VAL A 220 -6.13 -4.98 -16.78
N ALA A 221 -5.27 -4.63 -15.83
CA ALA A 221 -3.83 -4.50 -16.05
C ALA A 221 -3.09 -5.85 -16.07
N PHE A 222 -3.53 -6.81 -15.26
CA PHE A 222 -2.89 -8.12 -15.08
C PHE A 222 -3.15 -9.07 -16.27
N LEU A 223 -4.42 -9.29 -16.60
CA LEU A 223 -4.84 -10.34 -17.55
C LEU A 223 -4.24 -10.19 -18.96
N PRO A 224 -4.15 -8.98 -19.57
CA PRO A 224 -3.57 -8.83 -20.91
C PRO A 224 -2.05 -9.01 -20.96
N ALA A 225 -1.36 -8.81 -19.82
CA ALA A 225 0.07 -9.02 -19.73
C ALA A 225 0.43 -10.50 -19.60
N GLU A 226 -0.27 -11.25 -18.73
CA GLU A 226 -0.13 -12.71 -18.63
C GLU A 226 -0.50 -13.39 -19.96
N ALA A 227 -1.55 -12.92 -20.64
CA ALA A 227 -1.94 -13.40 -21.98
C ALA A 227 -0.93 -13.05 -23.10
N LEU A 228 0.06 -12.20 -22.82
CA LEU A 228 1.19 -11.87 -23.69
C LEU A 228 2.52 -12.42 -23.14
N HIS A 229 2.48 -13.32 -22.13
CA HIS A 229 3.63 -13.93 -21.47
C HIS A 229 4.65 -12.93 -20.88
N VAL A 230 4.17 -11.74 -20.45
CA VAL A 230 4.97 -10.73 -19.76
C VAL A 230 4.36 -10.40 -18.40
N SER A 231 5.12 -9.81 -17.49
CA SER A 231 4.73 -9.70 -16.08
C SER A 231 3.45 -8.88 -15.84
N GLY A 232 2.34 -9.56 -15.55
CA GLY A 232 1.09 -8.93 -15.11
C GLY A 232 1.22 -8.24 -13.76
N VAL A 233 2.06 -8.78 -12.88
CA VAL A 233 2.51 -8.14 -11.64
C VAL A 233 3.06 -6.74 -11.89
N LEU A 234 4.02 -6.60 -12.81
CA LEU A 234 4.64 -5.31 -13.10
C LEU A 234 3.72 -4.39 -13.94
N ALA A 235 2.81 -4.97 -14.73
CA ALA A 235 1.75 -4.21 -15.38
C ALA A 235 0.80 -3.57 -14.36
N VAL A 236 0.38 -4.31 -13.33
CA VAL A 236 -0.44 -3.78 -12.21
C VAL A 236 0.31 -2.67 -11.47
N VAL A 237 1.55 -2.91 -11.05
CA VAL A 237 2.37 -1.93 -10.32
C VAL A 237 2.58 -0.66 -11.15
N THR A 238 2.91 -0.79 -12.43
CA THR A 238 3.12 0.37 -13.32
C THR A 238 1.81 1.11 -13.59
N CYS A 239 0.70 0.39 -13.79
CA CYS A 239 -0.62 1.00 -13.97
C CYS A 239 -1.05 1.81 -12.73
N ALA A 240 -0.83 1.27 -11.53
CA ALA A 240 -1.09 1.95 -10.27
C ALA A 240 -0.18 3.18 -10.06
N LEU A 241 1.12 3.08 -10.34
CA LEU A 241 2.06 4.20 -10.23
C LEU A 241 1.74 5.34 -11.21
N VAL A 242 1.30 5.04 -12.44
CA VAL A 242 0.80 6.08 -13.36
C VAL A 242 -0.52 6.67 -12.85
N THR A 243 -1.44 5.84 -12.35
CA THR A 243 -2.74 6.26 -11.82
C THR A 243 -2.60 7.15 -10.58
N SER A 244 -1.71 6.85 -9.63
CA SER A 244 -1.50 7.66 -8.43
C SER A 244 -0.92 9.05 -8.75
N ARG A 245 -0.12 9.16 -9.83
CA ARG A 245 0.39 10.46 -10.29
C ARG A 245 -0.74 11.38 -10.79
N VAL A 246 -1.67 10.87 -11.58
CA VAL A 246 -2.76 11.66 -12.18
C VAL A 246 -3.99 11.82 -11.27
N GLY A 247 -4.20 10.89 -10.33
CA GLY A 247 -5.39 10.81 -9.48
C GLY A 247 -5.86 12.10 -8.80
N PRO A 248 -4.98 12.91 -8.17
CA PRO A 248 -5.40 14.13 -7.44
C PRO A 248 -6.09 15.19 -8.31
N GLY A 249 -5.80 15.24 -9.62
CA GLY A 249 -6.44 16.15 -10.58
C GLY A 249 -7.49 15.48 -11.48
N LEU A 250 -7.92 14.26 -11.16
CA LEU A 250 -8.75 13.42 -12.04
C LEU A 250 -9.92 12.75 -11.31
N ILE A 251 -9.71 12.26 -10.09
CA ILE A 251 -10.71 11.53 -9.30
C ILE A 251 -11.32 12.51 -8.29
N ARG A 252 -12.65 12.60 -8.20
CA ARG A 252 -13.34 13.48 -7.24
C ARG A 252 -13.04 13.09 -5.78
N SER A 253 -13.13 14.07 -4.89
CA SER A 253 -12.79 13.96 -3.45
C SER A 253 -13.61 12.90 -2.71
N ASP A 254 -14.92 12.86 -2.98
CA ASP A 254 -15.85 11.85 -2.50
C ASP A 254 -15.44 10.43 -2.91
N ALA A 255 -15.07 10.22 -4.18
CA ALA A 255 -14.59 8.95 -4.72
C ALA A 255 -13.19 8.58 -4.20
N ARG A 256 -12.29 9.54 -4.01
CA ARG A 256 -10.97 9.31 -3.40
C ARG A 256 -11.08 8.77 -1.97
N LEU A 257 -11.97 9.35 -1.16
CA LEU A 257 -12.19 8.91 0.23
C LEU A 257 -12.84 7.52 0.28
N GLU A 258 -13.80 7.22 -0.60
CA GLU A 258 -14.44 5.89 -0.69
C GLU A 258 -13.44 4.81 -1.11
N ALA A 259 -12.71 5.02 -2.22
CA ALA A 259 -11.72 4.08 -2.71
C ALA A 259 -10.58 3.87 -1.69
N THR A 260 -10.18 4.92 -0.97
CA THR A 260 -9.20 4.81 0.14
C THR A 260 -9.71 3.88 1.23
N ALA A 261 -10.91 4.11 1.76
CA ALA A 261 -11.46 3.30 2.85
C ALA A 261 -11.72 1.85 2.41
N PHE A 262 -12.23 1.65 1.18
CA PHE A 262 -12.41 0.32 0.59
C PHE A 262 -11.09 -0.45 0.50
N TRP A 263 -10.02 0.16 -0.03
CA TRP A 263 -8.74 -0.52 -0.20
C TRP A 263 -8.00 -0.72 1.13
N GLU A 264 -8.10 0.22 2.09
CA GLU A 264 -7.53 0.03 3.43
C GLU A 264 -8.17 -1.19 4.15
N VAL A 265 -9.47 -1.43 4.00
CA VAL A 265 -10.14 -2.63 4.53
C VAL A 265 -9.85 -3.88 3.70
N THR A 266 -9.92 -3.79 2.37
CA THR A 266 -9.73 -4.94 1.47
C THR A 266 -8.30 -5.48 1.55
N ALA A 267 -7.27 -4.62 1.59
CA ALA A 267 -5.89 -5.07 1.74
C ALA A 267 -5.62 -5.70 3.12
N PHE A 268 -6.24 -5.19 4.19
CA PHE A 268 -6.20 -5.83 5.51
C PHE A 268 -6.80 -7.25 5.46
N LEU A 269 -7.98 -7.42 4.85
CA LEU A 269 -8.64 -8.72 4.76
C LEU A 269 -7.88 -9.70 3.85
N LEU A 270 -7.35 -9.26 2.70
CA LEU A 270 -6.60 -10.12 1.78
C LEU A 270 -5.26 -10.58 2.38
N ASN A 271 -4.49 -9.67 2.99
CA ASN A 271 -3.24 -10.05 3.67
C ASN A 271 -3.51 -10.96 4.88
N GLY A 272 -4.55 -10.65 5.67
CA GLY A 272 -4.98 -11.50 6.78
C GLY A 272 -5.36 -12.91 6.32
N ALA A 273 -6.14 -13.00 5.24
CA ALA A 273 -6.58 -14.26 4.67
C ALA A 273 -5.41 -15.12 4.20
N LEU A 274 -4.41 -14.55 3.51
CA LEU A 274 -3.21 -15.28 3.07
C LEU A 274 -2.45 -15.92 4.24
N PHE A 275 -2.27 -15.20 5.36
CA PHE A 275 -1.63 -15.79 6.56
C PHE A 275 -2.47 -16.91 7.20
N VAL A 276 -3.79 -16.76 7.28
CA VAL A 276 -4.68 -17.78 7.85
C VAL A 276 -4.76 -19.03 6.97
N LEU A 277 -4.98 -18.86 5.66
CA LEU A 277 -5.10 -19.96 4.68
C LEU A 277 -3.85 -20.85 4.67
N VAL A 278 -2.68 -20.25 4.88
CA VAL A 278 -1.41 -20.99 4.90
C VAL A 278 -1.12 -21.62 6.25
N GLY A 279 -1.59 -21.02 7.34
CA GLY A 279 -1.68 -21.75 8.59
C GLY A 279 -2.50 -23.04 8.39
N ILE A 280 -3.62 -22.95 7.68
CA ILE A 280 -4.48 -24.11 7.37
C ILE A 280 -3.74 -25.15 6.51
N GLU A 281 -2.98 -24.74 5.49
CA GLU A 281 -2.19 -25.66 4.66
C GLU A 281 -0.93 -26.22 5.35
N THR A 282 -0.39 -25.54 6.38
CA THR A 282 0.88 -25.92 7.03
C THR A 282 0.88 -27.37 7.56
N PRO A 283 -0.14 -27.85 8.30
CA PRO A 283 -0.25 -29.26 8.68
C PRO A 283 -0.35 -30.23 7.49
N ALA A 284 -0.95 -29.84 6.37
CA ALA A 284 -0.97 -30.66 5.16
C ALA A 284 0.43 -30.77 4.53
N ALA A 285 1.16 -29.65 4.39
CA ALA A 285 2.54 -29.64 3.90
C ALA A 285 3.51 -30.45 4.79
N VAL A 286 3.33 -30.41 6.13
CA VAL A 286 4.08 -31.26 7.07
C VAL A 286 3.80 -32.75 6.84
N ARG A 287 2.55 -33.13 6.58
CA ARG A 287 2.14 -34.52 6.32
C ARG A 287 2.54 -35.02 4.92
N ALA A 288 2.71 -34.12 3.95
CA ALA A 288 3.17 -34.44 2.59
C ALA A 288 4.66 -34.82 2.50
N LEU A 289 5.46 -34.59 3.56
CA LEU A 289 6.87 -34.99 3.65
C LEU A 289 7.06 -36.51 3.85
N ALA A 290 6.49 -37.33 2.95
CA ALA A 290 6.66 -38.78 2.94
C ALA A 290 8.02 -39.24 2.35
N SER A 291 8.73 -38.38 1.62
CA SER A 291 9.93 -38.72 0.84
C SER A 291 11.26 -38.23 1.42
N ILE A 292 11.24 -37.35 2.44
CA ILE A 292 12.42 -36.74 3.06
C ILE A 292 12.21 -36.81 4.58
N SER A 293 13.24 -37.18 5.35
CA SER A 293 13.11 -37.19 6.81
C SER A 293 12.84 -35.78 7.34
N LEU A 294 11.96 -35.66 8.34
CA LEU A 294 11.60 -34.36 8.94
C LEU A 294 12.85 -33.59 9.43
N LEU A 295 13.89 -34.31 9.89
CA LEU A 295 15.18 -33.75 10.27
C LEU A 295 15.90 -33.11 9.07
N GLN A 296 16.01 -33.79 7.93
CA GLN A 296 16.60 -33.24 6.71
C GLN A 296 15.81 -32.02 6.21
N ALA A 297 14.48 -32.12 6.12
CA ALA A 297 13.62 -31.02 5.70
C ALA A 297 13.78 -29.78 6.61
N THR A 298 13.84 -29.99 7.93
CA THR A 298 14.10 -28.92 8.91
C THR A 298 15.51 -28.34 8.77
N MET A 299 16.54 -29.16 8.55
CA MET A 299 17.91 -28.69 8.31
C MET A 299 18.03 -27.85 7.04
N ILE A 300 17.35 -28.24 5.95
CA ILE A 300 17.27 -27.46 4.72
C ILE A 300 16.58 -26.12 4.98
N ALA A 301 15.42 -26.13 5.63
CA ALA A 301 14.69 -24.90 5.95
C ALA A 301 15.46 -23.98 6.91
N ALA A 302 16.25 -24.53 7.84
CA ALA A 302 17.14 -23.76 8.72
C ALA A 302 18.33 -23.16 7.95
N ALA A 303 18.98 -23.91 7.06
CA ALA A 303 20.07 -23.42 6.21
C ALA A 303 19.59 -22.33 5.23
N VAL A 304 18.42 -22.52 4.62
CA VAL A 304 17.77 -21.50 3.79
C VAL A 304 17.40 -20.27 4.63
N SER A 305 16.78 -20.42 5.80
CA SER A 305 16.48 -19.31 6.72
C SER A 305 17.73 -18.51 7.11
N ALA A 306 18.83 -19.20 7.43
CA ALA A 306 20.11 -18.58 7.75
C ALA A 306 20.65 -17.78 6.55
N THR A 307 20.57 -18.34 5.33
CA THR A 307 21.00 -17.67 4.08
C THR A 307 20.14 -16.44 3.77
N VAL A 308 18.82 -16.57 3.91
CA VAL A 308 17.77 -15.56 3.72
C VAL A 308 17.95 -14.34 4.65
N ILE A 309 18.45 -14.57 5.87
CA ILE A 309 18.82 -13.53 6.85
C ILE A 309 20.24 -13.00 6.58
N ALA A 310 21.22 -13.88 6.42
CA ALA A 310 22.64 -13.53 6.27
C ALA A 310 22.90 -12.69 5.01
N ALA A 311 22.26 -13.02 3.87
CA ALA A 311 22.36 -12.22 2.65
C ALA A 311 21.87 -10.78 2.87
N ARG A 312 20.75 -10.58 3.57
CA ARG A 312 20.21 -9.25 3.88
C ARG A 312 21.12 -8.48 4.86
N VAL A 313 21.60 -9.13 5.93
CA VAL A 313 22.54 -8.50 6.87
C VAL A 313 23.85 -8.13 6.18
N ALA A 314 24.45 -9.06 5.42
CA ALA A 314 25.67 -8.82 4.66
C ALA A 314 25.49 -7.65 3.69
N TRP A 315 24.36 -7.58 2.96
CA TRP A 315 24.05 -6.48 2.05
C TRP A 315 24.06 -5.11 2.73
N PHE A 316 23.25 -4.92 3.78
CA PHE A 316 23.16 -3.64 4.51
C PHE A 316 24.49 -3.21 5.18
N TYR A 317 25.41 -4.15 5.42
CA TYR A 317 26.71 -3.90 6.04
C TYR A 317 27.90 -3.85 5.05
N THR A 318 27.76 -4.33 3.81
CA THR A 318 28.82 -4.28 2.77
C THR A 318 28.55 -3.24 1.68
N VAL A 319 27.37 -3.27 1.07
CA VAL A 319 27.03 -2.45 -0.10
C VAL A 319 27.13 -0.94 0.15
N PRO A 320 26.70 -0.38 1.30
CA PRO A 320 26.90 1.03 1.60
C PRO A 320 28.37 1.42 1.91
N TYR A 321 29.32 0.49 1.82
CA TYR A 321 30.76 0.76 1.79
C TYR A 321 31.30 0.65 0.35
N LEU A 322 30.85 -0.33 -0.44
CA LEU A 322 31.14 -0.42 -1.87
C LEU A 322 30.69 0.84 -2.62
N ILE A 323 29.48 1.35 -2.34
CA ILE A 323 28.98 2.63 -2.89
C ILE A 323 29.89 3.81 -2.50
N ARG A 324 30.49 3.83 -1.30
CA ARG A 324 31.41 4.91 -0.87
C ARG A 324 32.76 4.87 -1.60
N LEU A 325 33.18 3.69 -2.07
CA LEU A 325 34.40 3.54 -2.84
C LEU A 325 34.23 4.15 -4.24
N VAL A 326 33.07 3.89 -4.86
CA VAL A 326 32.72 4.29 -6.24
C VAL A 326 32.15 5.71 -6.34
N ASP A 327 31.20 6.11 -5.48
CA ASP A 327 30.53 7.43 -5.54
C ASP A 327 30.90 8.30 -4.33
N ARG A 328 31.69 9.35 -4.58
CA ARG A 328 32.20 10.29 -3.57
C ARG A 328 31.41 11.61 -3.48
N ARG A 329 30.32 11.79 -4.24
CA ARG A 329 29.57 13.06 -4.38
C ARG A 329 29.07 13.63 -3.04
N ARG A 330 28.99 14.96 -2.89
CA ARG A 330 28.56 15.62 -1.62
C ARG A 330 27.14 15.25 -1.20
N GLN A 331 26.19 15.12 -2.14
CA GLN A 331 24.81 14.69 -1.86
C GLN A 331 24.72 13.29 -1.22
N GLN A 332 25.56 12.34 -1.68
CA GLN A 332 25.73 11.01 -1.08
C GLN A 332 26.30 11.08 0.36
N ARG A 333 26.98 12.17 0.74
CA ARG A 333 27.46 12.37 2.12
C ARG A 333 26.37 12.86 3.07
N GLN A 334 25.41 13.63 2.60
CA GLN A 334 24.29 14.14 3.41
C GLN A 334 23.27 13.02 3.71
N ARG A 335 23.00 12.13 2.75
CA ARG A 335 22.05 11.00 2.89
C ARG A 335 22.63 9.78 3.64
N ARG A 336 23.60 9.97 4.55
CA ARG A 336 24.34 8.87 5.21
C ARG A 336 23.62 8.33 6.44
N ILE A 337 22.86 7.24 6.26
CA ILE A 337 22.33 6.43 7.36
C ILE A 337 23.48 5.83 8.19
N ARG A 338 23.50 6.13 9.50
CA ARG A 338 24.51 5.64 10.47
C ARG A 338 24.36 4.13 10.67
N ALA A 339 25.43 3.44 11.07
CA ALA A 339 25.40 1.98 11.23
C ALA A 339 24.27 1.49 12.19
N ARG A 340 24.04 2.20 13.31
CA ARG A 340 22.93 1.91 14.25
C ARG A 340 21.54 2.00 13.61
N GLN A 341 21.36 2.89 12.64
CA GLN A 341 20.10 3.11 11.90
C GLN A 341 19.92 2.12 10.74
N ARG A 342 20.96 1.32 10.39
CA ARG A 342 20.86 0.25 9.39
C ARG A 342 20.39 -1.07 9.97
N LEU A 343 20.65 -1.31 11.26
CA LEU A 343 20.24 -2.56 11.90
C LEU A 343 18.72 -2.77 11.81
N PRO A 344 17.84 -1.77 12.06
CA PRO A 344 16.40 -1.90 11.79
C PRO A 344 16.06 -2.19 10.32
N LEU A 345 16.72 -1.53 9.36
CA LEU A 345 16.49 -1.75 7.92
C LEU A 345 16.83 -3.18 7.48
N ALA A 346 17.90 -3.76 8.03
CA ALA A 346 18.25 -5.16 7.82
C ALA A 346 17.23 -6.09 8.48
N TRP A 347 16.85 -5.83 9.73
CA TRP A 347 15.91 -6.63 10.53
C TRP A 347 14.47 -6.58 10.03
N ALA A 348 14.08 -5.49 9.35
CA ALA A 348 12.74 -5.27 8.81
C ALA A 348 12.34 -6.22 7.67
N GLY A 349 13.28 -6.93 7.05
CA GLY A 349 13.01 -7.83 5.91
C GLY A 349 12.52 -9.21 6.30
N MET A 350 11.37 -9.25 6.97
CA MET A 350 10.60 -10.49 7.19
C MET A 350 10.05 -11.01 5.86
N ARG A 351 9.76 -12.31 5.77
CA ARG A 351 9.05 -12.90 4.62
C ARG A 351 7.58 -13.05 5.01
N GLY A 352 6.67 -12.93 4.06
CA GLY A 352 5.25 -12.76 4.36
C GLY A 352 4.34 -12.99 3.17
N ALA A 353 3.24 -12.24 3.09
CA ALA A 353 2.08 -12.61 2.27
C ALA A 353 2.40 -12.79 0.77
N ILE A 354 3.34 -12.03 0.21
CA ILE A 354 3.72 -12.11 -1.21
C ILE A 354 4.70 -13.26 -1.50
N SER A 355 5.73 -13.46 -0.66
CA SER A 355 6.58 -14.67 -0.69
C SER A 355 5.74 -15.95 -0.64
N LEU A 356 4.64 -15.87 0.10
CA LEU A 356 3.74 -16.97 0.33
C LEU A 356 2.81 -17.22 -0.84
N ALA A 357 2.21 -16.16 -1.38
CA ALA A 357 1.43 -16.21 -2.62
C ALA A 357 2.27 -16.79 -3.78
N ALA A 358 3.55 -16.41 -3.87
CA ALA A 358 4.53 -16.96 -4.81
C ALA A 358 4.71 -18.49 -4.65
N ALA A 359 4.80 -19.02 -3.43
CA ALA A 359 4.91 -20.47 -3.21
C ALA A 359 3.64 -21.24 -3.60
N LEU A 360 2.46 -20.68 -3.32
CA LEU A 360 1.18 -21.32 -3.68
C LEU A 360 0.88 -21.24 -5.17
N SER A 361 1.39 -20.22 -5.86
CA SER A 361 1.26 -20.08 -7.32
C SER A 361 2.03 -21.13 -8.14
N ILE A 362 2.88 -21.95 -7.49
CA ILE A 362 3.63 -23.02 -8.16
C ILE A 362 2.64 -24.08 -8.68
N PRO A 363 2.60 -24.36 -10.00
CA PRO A 363 1.71 -25.36 -10.60
C PRO A 363 1.89 -26.75 -9.99
N ALA A 364 0.81 -27.54 -9.97
CA ALA A 364 0.86 -28.93 -9.48
C ALA A 364 1.55 -29.90 -10.47
N THR A 365 1.60 -29.53 -11.76
CA THR A 365 2.11 -30.37 -12.86
C THR A 365 3.02 -29.59 -13.81
N THR A 366 3.90 -30.30 -14.53
CA THR A 366 4.65 -29.78 -15.68
C THR A 366 3.74 -29.64 -16.92
N ALA A 367 4.28 -29.11 -18.02
CA ALA A 367 3.58 -29.02 -19.31
C ALA A 367 3.14 -30.41 -19.84
N ASP A 368 3.92 -31.46 -19.56
CA ASP A 368 3.61 -32.86 -19.91
C ASP A 368 2.58 -33.53 -18.99
N GLY A 369 1.95 -32.76 -18.07
CA GLY A 369 0.98 -33.27 -17.09
C GLY A 369 1.58 -34.11 -15.96
N GLN A 370 2.90 -34.23 -15.87
CA GLN A 370 3.56 -34.98 -14.78
C GLN A 370 3.53 -34.20 -13.47
N PRO A 371 3.37 -34.85 -12.29
CA PRO A 371 3.40 -34.17 -11.00
C PRO A 371 4.73 -33.42 -10.78
N LEU A 372 4.65 -32.17 -10.32
CA LEU A 372 5.83 -31.34 -10.16
C LEU A 372 6.69 -31.80 -8.96
N ALA A 373 7.79 -32.49 -9.25
CA ALA A 373 8.69 -33.01 -8.24
C ALA A 373 9.19 -31.92 -7.28
N GLN A 374 9.28 -32.26 -5.98
CA GLN A 374 9.74 -31.38 -4.90
C GLN A 374 8.89 -30.12 -4.61
N ARG A 375 7.74 -29.91 -5.28
CA ARG A 375 6.80 -28.79 -5.03
C ARG A 375 6.44 -28.62 -3.55
N ASP A 376 5.95 -29.68 -2.92
CA ASP A 376 5.44 -29.59 -1.55
C ASP A 376 6.57 -29.38 -0.52
N ALA A 377 7.80 -29.79 -0.86
CA ALA A 377 8.99 -29.46 -0.09
C ALA A 377 9.37 -27.96 -0.22
N VAL A 378 9.22 -27.34 -1.39
CA VAL A 378 9.38 -25.89 -1.57
C VAL A 378 8.33 -25.11 -0.76
N ILE A 379 7.07 -25.57 -0.75
CA ILE A 379 6.00 -24.97 0.06
C ILE A 379 6.33 -25.10 1.55
N PHE A 380 6.70 -26.31 2.03
CA PHE A 380 7.11 -26.53 3.42
C PHE A 380 8.30 -25.66 3.83
N ILE A 381 9.38 -25.62 3.02
CA ILE A 381 10.55 -24.77 3.30
C ILE A 381 10.13 -23.31 3.37
N THR A 382 9.27 -22.85 2.46
CA THR A 382 8.79 -21.45 2.44
C THR A 382 7.99 -21.11 3.70
N VAL A 383 7.05 -21.98 4.09
CA VAL A 383 6.27 -21.86 5.33
C VAL A 383 7.19 -21.79 6.55
N VAL A 384 8.19 -22.67 6.65
CA VAL A 384 9.14 -22.65 7.77
C VAL A 384 10.00 -21.38 7.76
N VAL A 385 10.49 -20.93 6.61
CA VAL A 385 11.29 -19.69 6.49
C VAL A 385 10.46 -18.45 6.84
N ILE A 386 9.20 -18.38 6.42
CA ILE A 386 8.25 -17.33 6.83
C ILE A 386 8.03 -17.39 8.35
N THR A 387 7.73 -18.56 8.89
CA THR A 387 7.51 -18.75 10.33
C THR A 387 8.72 -18.34 11.15
N VAL A 388 9.94 -18.79 10.77
CA VAL A 388 11.19 -18.45 11.44
C VAL A 388 11.51 -16.96 11.32
N THR A 389 11.38 -16.36 10.13
CA THR A 389 11.68 -14.93 9.98
C THR A 389 10.69 -14.04 10.73
N LEU A 390 9.39 -14.35 10.73
CA LEU A 390 8.40 -13.61 11.52
C LEU A 390 8.60 -13.82 13.03
N ALA A 391 8.84 -15.06 13.49
CA ALA A 391 8.96 -15.38 14.92
C ALA A 391 10.27 -14.87 15.55
N VAL A 392 11.36 -14.82 14.78
CA VAL A 392 12.67 -14.34 15.26
C VAL A 392 12.85 -12.84 15.03
N LEU A 393 12.50 -12.32 13.85
CA LEU A 393 12.75 -10.91 13.53
C LEU A 393 11.65 -9.98 14.08
N GLY A 394 10.39 -10.40 14.03
CA GLY A 394 9.23 -9.58 14.44
C GLY A 394 9.29 -9.12 15.90
N PRO A 395 9.33 -10.03 16.90
CA PRO A 395 9.44 -9.66 18.31
C PRO A 395 10.73 -8.89 18.67
N ALA A 396 11.82 -9.09 17.92
CA ALA A 396 13.08 -8.39 18.12
C ALA A 396 13.08 -6.96 17.56
N LEU A 397 12.31 -6.69 16.49
CA LEU A 397 12.30 -5.42 15.78
C LEU A 397 11.99 -4.19 16.69
N PRO A 398 11.02 -4.22 17.63
CA PRO A 398 10.80 -3.12 18.58
C PRO A 398 11.98 -2.84 19.52
N ALA A 399 12.84 -3.83 19.82
CA ALA A 399 14.06 -3.61 20.59
C ALA A 399 15.16 -2.99 19.72
N VAL A 400 15.32 -3.51 18.48
CA VAL A 400 16.28 -3.01 17.49
C VAL A 400 16.00 -1.55 17.10
N VAL A 401 14.73 -1.18 16.88
CA VAL A 401 14.30 0.20 16.59
C VAL A 401 14.61 1.16 17.74
N ARG A 402 14.28 0.79 18.99
CA ARG A 402 14.64 1.60 20.17
C ARG A 402 16.16 1.77 20.33
N GLY A 403 16.94 0.72 20.05
CA GLY A 403 18.40 0.76 20.06
C GLY A 403 19.02 1.67 18.99
N ALA A 404 18.34 1.87 17.86
CA ALA A 404 18.83 2.68 16.75
C ALA A 404 18.89 4.20 17.06
N ARG A 405 18.04 4.67 17.98
CA ARG A 405 17.85 6.10 18.35
C ARG A 405 17.72 6.99 17.11
N PHE A 406 16.61 6.81 16.39
CA PHE A 406 16.24 7.72 15.31
C PHE A 406 15.99 9.15 15.82
N THR A 407 16.31 10.13 14.99
CA THR A 407 15.92 11.54 15.16
C THR A 407 14.60 11.77 14.44
N GLU A 408 13.80 12.73 14.90
CA GLU A 408 12.53 13.10 14.26
C GLU A 408 12.76 13.68 12.86
N ASP A 409 11.81 13.44 11.94
CA ASP A 409 11.84 13.96 10.56
C ASP A 409 11.46 15.46 10.52
N ALA A 410 12.40 16.31 10.92
CA ALA A 410 12.26 17.77 10.81
C ALA A 410 11.95 18.24 9.36
N ASP A 411 12.45 17.51 8.36
CA ASP A 411 12.20 17.76 6.93
C ASP A 411 10.69 17.68 6.60
N GLU A 412 9.95 16.70 7.12
CA GLU A 412 8.53 16.49 6.75
C GLU A 412 7.61 17.53 7.40
N ALA A 413 7.86 17.87 8.66
CA ALA A 413 7.12 18.95 9.34
C ALA A 413 7.34 20.31 8.65
N ALA A 414 8.55 20.54 8.10
CA ALA A 414 8.84 21.71 7.29
C ALA A 414 8.13 21.69 5.92
N GLU A 415 8.08 20.54 5.22
CA GLU A 415 7.33 20.40 3.96
C GLU A 415 5.81 20.56 4.15
N GLU A 416 5.24 20.03 5.24
CA GLU A 416 3.81 20.21 5.55
C GLU A 416 3.48 21.66 5.93
N ALA A 417 4.34 22.32 6.73
CA ALA A 417 4.19 23.74 7.04
C ALA A 417 4.35 24.63 5.80
N LEU A 418 5.27 24.31 4.89
CA LEU A 418 5.45 24.98 3.61
C LEU A 418 4.21 24.81 2.72
N ALA A 419 3.66 23.59 2.64
CA ALA A 419 2.44 23.33 1.88
C ALA A 419 1.27 24.17 2.43
N VAL A 420 0.94 24.05 3.72
CA VAL A 420 -0.17 24.80 4.34
C VAL A 420 -0.01 26.31 4.14
N ARG A 421 1.20 26.85 4.32
CA ARG A 421 1.49 28.28 4.15
C ARG A 421 1.33 28.75 2.70
N GLN A 422 1.83 27.99 1.72
CA GLN A 422 1.70 28.35 0.30
C GLN A 422 0.26 28.24 -0.21
N LEU A 423 -0.48 27.25 0.28
CA LEU A 423 -1.92 27.08 -0.01
C LEU A 423 -2.73 28.28 0.50
N ALA A 424 -2.45 28.72 1.73
CA ALA A 424 -3.05 29.91 2.29
C ALA A 424 -2.66 31.17 1.51
N HIS A 425 -1.40 31.32 1.09
CA HIS A 425 -0.97 32.44 0.23
C HIS A 425 -1.64 32.46 -1.15
N THR A 426 -1.82 31.31 -1.82
CA THR A 426 -2.48 31.28 -3.13
C THR A 426 -3.98 31.58 -3.01
N ALA A 427 -4.64 31.01 -1.99
CA ALA A 427 -6.03 31.33 -1.66
C ALA A 427 -6.23 32.79 -1.18
N LEU A 428 -5.15 33.50 -0.80
CA LEU A 428 -5.15 34.95 -0.52
C LEU A 428 -4.85 35.82 -1.75
N ALA A 429 -4.34 35.25 -2.84
CA ALA A 429 -3.99 35.98 -4.07
C ALA A 429 -5.16 36.04 -5.07
N GLU A 430 -5.98 34.98 -5.15
CA GLU A 430 -7.15 34.91 -6.04
C GLU A 430 -8.53 35.39 -5.49
N PRO A 431 -8.73 35.84 -4.22
CA PRO A 431 -10.08 36.05 -3.71
C PRO A 431 -10.99 37.01 -4.49
N PRO A 432 -10.54 38.13 -5.11
CA PRO A 432 -11.43 39.03 -5.85
C PRO A 432 -12.17 38.33 -7.00
N ALA A 433 -11.43 37.63 -7.87
CA ALA A 433 -12.00 36.98 -9.06
C ALA A 433 -12.97 35.82 -8.73
N VAL A 434 -12.86 35.25 -7.52
CA VAL A 434 -13.79 34.24 -7.01
C VAL A 434 -14.98 34.88 -6.28
N ALA A 435 -14.76 35.98 -5.54
CA ALA A 435 -15.80 36.70 -4.80
C ALA A 435 -16.87 37.31 -5.71
N ASP A 436 -16.43 37.98 -6.78
CA ASP A 436 -17.31 38.64 -7.76
C ASP A 436 -18.28 37.63 -8.40
N ARG A 437 -17.84 36.38 -8.58
CA ARG A 437 -18.63 35.29 -9.16
C ARG A 437 -19.77 34.80 -8.25
N PHE A 438 -19.69 35.06 -6.94
CA PHE A 438 -20.66 34.62 -5.94
C PHE A 438 -21.31 35.77 -5.15
N SER A 439 -21.07 37.03 -5.55
CA SER A 439 -21.60 38.25 -4.93
C SER A 439 -21.40 38.32 -3.41
N VAL A 440 -20.21 37.91 -2.94
CA VAL A 440 -19.94 37.73 -1.51
C VAL A 440 -19.71 39.08 -0.81
N PRO A 441 -20.43 39.40 0.28
CA PRO A 441 -20.20 40.62 1.07
C PRO A 441 -18.76 40.77 1.54
N GLU A 442 -18.22 42.00 1.42
CA GLU A 442 -16.82 42.33 1.74
C GLU A 442 -16.41 41.97 3.18
N ALA A 443 -17.33 42.03 4.14
CA ALA A 443 -17.08 41.60 5.52
C ALA A 443 -16.77 40.09 5.64
N ILE A 444 -17.36 39.25 4.80
CA ILE A 444 -17.10 37.80 4.74
C ILE A 444 -15.77 37.54 4.04
N MET A 445 -15.47 38.30 2.97
CA MET A 445 -14.15 38.29 2.33
C MET A 445 -13.03 38.66 3.32
N ALA A 446 -13.24 39.71 4.12
CA ALA A 446 -12.30 40.14 5.15
C ALA A 446 -12.09 39.07 6.23
N HIS A 447 -13.14 38.32 6.60
CA HIS A 447 -13.05 37.23 7.58
C HIS A 447 -12.25 36.03 7.04
N ILE A 448 -12.60 35.52 5.84
CA ILE A 448 -11.86 34.42 5.20
C ILE A 448 -10.41 34.82 4.94
N ALA A 449 -10.16 36.06 4.51
CA ALA A 449 -8.81 36.59 4.37
C ALA A 449 -8.08 36.81 5.72
N LYS A 450 -8.77 37.02 6.85
CA LYS A 450 -8.16 37.02 8.20
C LYS A 450 -7.70 35.60 8.55
N ASP A 451 -8.52 34.58 8.29
CA ASP A 451 -8.22 33.21 8.69
C ASP A 451 -7.21 32.51 7.77
N LEU A 452 -7.21 32.79 6.46
CA LEU A 452 -6.11 32.39 5.59
C LEU A 452 -4.80 33.10 5.97
N ARG A 453 -4.83 34.37 6.43
CA ARG A 453 -3.62 35.04 6.97
C ARG A 453 -3.12 34.36 8.24
N LYS A 454 -3.99 33.89 9.15
CA LYS A 454 -3.60 33.03 10.29
C LYS A 454 -2.96 31.72 9.85
N GLN A 455 -3.45 31.09 8.77
CA GLN A 455 -2.88 29.85 8.21
C GLN A 455 -1.51 30.08 7.55
N ALA A 456 -1.28 31.27 6.97
CA ALA A 456 0.00 31.66 6.37
C ALA A 456 1.06 32.19 7.37
N ALA A 457 0.66 32.44 8.63
CA ALA A 457 1.52 32.98 9.68
C ALA A 457 2.35 31.90 10.41
N PRO A 458 3.45 32.27 11.09
CA PRO A 458 4.20 31.37 11.97
C PRO A 458 3.33 30.75 13.07
N ALA A 459 3.74 29.59 13.58
CA ALA A 459 2.93 28.81 14.52
C ALA A 459 2.72 29.45 15.91
N SER A 460 3.43 30.55 16.24
CA SER A 460 3.36 31.25 17.53
C SER A 460 2.05 32.03 17.75
N ASP A 461 1.44 32.56 16.70
CA ASP A 461 0.44 33.64 16.82
C ASP A 461 -1.02 33.14 16.66
N ARG A 462 -1.29 31.88 17.02
CA ARG A 462 -2.55 31.17 16.71
C ARG A 462 -3.63 31.32 17.81
N THR A 463 -4.15 32.52 17.99
CA THR A 463 -5.30 32.77 18.88
C THR A 463 -6.64 32.37 18.22
N HIS A 464 -7.52 31.71 18.99
CA HIS A 464 -8.89 31.38 18.56
C HIS A 464 -9.87 32.50 18.94
N ASP A 465 -10.69 32.93 17.99
CA ASP A 465 -11.93 33.69 18.20
C ASP A 465 -13.10 32.88 17.60
N GLN A 466 -14.27 32.90 18.24
CA GLN A 466 -15.53 32.42 17.65
C GLN A 466 -16.55 33.57 17.64
N VAL A 467 -17.22 33.81 16.51
CA VAL A 467 -18.33 34.75 16.39
C VAL A 467 -19.41 34.18 15.47
N LEU A 468 -20.68 34.42 15.79
CA LEU A 468 -21.84 33.93 15.03
C LEU A 468 -22.02 34.69 13.71
N CYS A 469 -22.49 33.99 12.68
CA CYS A 469 -22.97 34.58 11.42
C CYS A 469 -24.45 34.23 11.17
N ARG A 470 -25.17 35.10 10.47
CA ARG A 470 -26.64 35.06 10.32
C ARG A 470 -27.06 34.20 9.13
N GLU A 471 -28.12 33.40 9.27
CA GLU A 471 -28.44 32.25 8.39
C GLU A 471 -28.33 32.51 6.88
N ARG A 472 -28.86 33.63 6.36
CA ARG A 472 -28.81 33.96 4.92
C ARG A 472 -27.40 34.21 4.35
N GLN A 473 -26.38 34.44 5.18
CA GLN A 473 -24.98 34.61 4.75
C GLN A 473 -24.17 33.31 4.78
N ILE A 474 -24.72 32.24 5.36
CA ILE A 474 -23.98 31.00 5.60
C ILE A 474 -23.75 30.23 4.28
N SER A 475 -24.75 30.22 3.38
CA SER A 475 -24.64 29.53 2.08
C SER A 475 -23.61 30.16 1.14
N THR A 476 -23.52 31.49 1.07
CA THR A 476 -22.51 32.21 0.27
C THR A 476 -21.10 32.04 0.84
N THR A 477 -20.95 32.03 2.17
CA THR A 477 -19.69 31.68 2.84
C THR A 477 -19.21 30.29 2.40
N TYR A 478 -20.05 29.25 2.53
CA TYR A 478 -19.65 27.89 2.16
C TYR A 478 -19.40 27.72 0.65
N ALA A 479 -20.11 28.47 -0.22
CA ALA A 479 -19.86 28.45 -1.67
C ALA A 479 -18.47 28.99 -2.03
N LEU A 480 -18.06 30.08 -1.38
CA LEU A 480 -16.71 30.64 -1.53
C LEU A 480 -15.63 29.74 -0.92
N GLU A 481 -15.85 29.20 0.29
CA GLU A 481 -14.91 28.26 0.91
C GLU A 481 -14.70 27.02 0.03
N ALA A 482 -15.78 26.48 -0.57
CA ALA A 482 -15.70 25.37 -1.51
C ALA A 482 -14.93 25.73 -2.80
N ALA A 483 -15.17 26.91 -3.38
CA ALA A 483 -14.43 27.38 -4.55
C ALA A 483 -12.92 27.55 -4.26
N LEU A 484 -12.57 28.01 -3.05
CA LEU A 484 -11.17 28.14 -2.61
C LEU A 484 -10.49 26.77 -2.38
N LEU A 485 -11.21 25.67 -2.19
CA LEU A 485 -10.61 24.33 -2.10
C LEU A 485 -9.98 23.90 -3.44
N ASP A 486 -10.56 24.29 -4.58
CA ASP A 486 -10.00 23.95 -5.89
C ASP A 486 -8.77 24.81 -6.24
N VAL A 487 -8.75 26.09 -5.82
CA VAL A 487 -7.53 26.94 -5.84
C VAL A 487 -6.42 26.31 -5.00
N LYS A 488 -6.73 25.88 -3.78
CA LYS A 488 -5.78 25.12 -2.93
C LYS A 488 -5.31 23.84 -3.63
N ARG A 489 -6.19 23.09 -4.31
CA ARG A 489 -5.80 21.86 -5.05
C ARG A 489 -4.88 22.13 -6.24
N ALA A 490 -5.06 23.23 -6.96
CA ALA A 490 -4.14 23.64 -8.02
C ALA A 490 -2.73 23.89 -7.43
N ALA A 491 -2.64 24.74 -6.41
CA ALA A 491 -1.37 25.06 -5.74
C ALA A 491 -0.70 23.83 -5.10
N LEU A 492 -1.47 22.89 -4.52
CA LEU A 492 -0.93 21.63 -3.98
C LEU A 492 -0.33 20.75 -5.09
N ASN A 493 -0.98 20.69 -6.24
CA ASN A 493 -0.47 19.97 -7.40
C ASN A 493 0.80 20.64 -7.97
N ASP A 494 0.89 21.96 -7.97
CA ASP A 494 2.08 22.66 -8.49
C ASP A 494 3.30 22.52 -7.59
N LEU A 495 3.14 22.58 -6.26
CA LEU A 495 4.20 22.24 -5.31
C LEU A 495 4.74 20.82 -5.54
N ARG A 496 3.84 19.87 -5.84
CA ARG A 496 4.19 18.48 -6.20
C ARG A 496 4.88 18.40 -7.55
N ASN A 497 4.39 19.12 -8.57
CA ASN A 497 4.98 19.16 -9.92
C ASN A 497 6.41 19.72 -9.90
N GLN A 498 6.65 20.73 -9.06
CA GLN A 498 7.97 21.31 -8.79
C GLN A 498 8.85 20.46 -7.86
N ALA A 499 8.33 19.33 -7.35
CA ALA A 499 8.97 18.42 -6.39
C ALA A 499 9.43 19.10 -5.08
N LEU A 500 8.75 20.18 -4.66
CA LEU A 500 9.01 20.90 -3.42
C LEU A 500 8.48 20.16 -2.18
N ILE A 501 7.44 19.35 -2.35
CA ILE A 501 6.80 18.55 -1.28
C ILE A 501 6.63 17.09 -1.71
N ASP A 502 6.64 16.15 -0.76
CA ASP A 502 6.44 14.72 -1.05
C ASP A 502 4.99 14.31 -1.35
N ASP A 503 4.82 13.24 -2.14
CA ASP A 503 3.52 12.64 -2.43
C ASP A 503 2.77 12.20 -1.15
N ASN A 504 3.46 11.90 -0.05
CA ASN A 504 2.86 11.63 1.26
C ASN A 504 2.32 12.89 1.95
N VAL A 505 3.03 14.02 1.85
CA VAL A 505 2.56 15.33 2.33
C VAL A 505 1.35 15.75 1.51
N VAL A 506 1.43 15.61 0.18
CA VAL A 506 0.31 15.83 -0.74
C VAL A 506 -0.90 14.97 -0.35
N ARG A 507 -0.73 13.67 -0.15
CA ARG A 507 -1.86 12.79 0.26
C ARG A 507 -2.45 13.18 1.62
N ARG A 508 -1.66 13.65 2.59
CA ARG A 508 -2.17 14.14 3.89
C ARG A 508 -2.98 15.41 3.74
N VAL A 509 -2.41 16.42 3.07
CA VAL A 509 -3.07 17.71 2.86
C VAL A 509 -4.30 17.56 1.96
N GLN A 510 -4.25 16.69 0.94
CA GLN A 510 -5.41 16.34 0.11
C GLN A 510 -6.51 15.66 0.94
N ARG A 511 -6.19 14.68 1.80
CA ARG A 511 -7.18 14.07 2.73
C ARG A 511 -7.81 15.13 3.64
N HIS A 512 -7.08 16.16 4.06
CA HIS A 512 -7.62 17.29 4.82
C HIS A 512 -8.61 18.12 3.98
N LEU A 513 -8.21 18.61 2.80
CA LEU A 513 -9.07 19.38 1.88
C LEU A 513 -10.34 18.60 1.47
N ASP A 514 -10.22 17.29 1.28
CA ASP A 514 -11.35 16.42 0.92
C ASP A 514 -12.31 16.22 2.10
N THR A 515 -11.79 16.25 3.34
CA THR A 515 -12.59 16.28 4.57
C THR A 515 -13.27 17.65 4.77
N GLU A 516 -12.60 18.76 4.41
CA GLU A 516 -13.22 20.09 4.40
C GLU A 516 -14.39 20.13 3.39
N GLU A 517 -14.20 19.65 2.16
CA GLU A 517 -15.27 19.59 1.13
C GLU A 517 -16.50 18.82 1.62
N GLN A 518 -16.31 17.63 2.24
CA GLN A 518 -17.43 16.86 2.76
C GLN A 518 -18.22 17.59 3.87
N ARG A 519 -17.53 18.34 4.74
CA ARG A 519 -18.20 19.16 5.77
C ARG A 519 -19.01 20.29 5.12
N LEU A 520 -18.45 20.96 4.11
CA LEU A 520 -19.12 22.04 3.40
C LEU A 520 -20.34 21.53 2.62
N SER A 521 -20.22 20.44 1.86
CA SER A 521 -21.33 19.86 1.11
C SER A 521 -22.46 19.39 2.02
N MET A 522 -22.15 18.73 3.15
CA MET A 522 -23.16 18.31 4.13
C MET A 522 -23.88 19.51 4.76
N ARG A 523 -23.16 20.59 5.07
CA ARG A 523 -23.75 21.84 5.59
C ARG A 523 -24.62 22.54 4.55
N MET A 524 -24.22 22.55 3.28
CA MET A 524 -25.05 23.07 2.19
C MET A 524 -26.36 22.29 2.03
N SER A 525 -26.31 20.95 2.02
CA SER A 525 -27.52 20.13 1.87
C SER A 525 -28.50 20.29 3.03
N LEU A 526 -27.99 20.45 4.27
CA LEU A 526 -28.81 20.74 5.44
C LEU A 526 -29.50 22.11 5.34
N LEU A 527 -28.80 23.15 4.86
CA LEU A 527 -29.41 24.46 4.64
C LEU A 527 -30.48 24.42 3.54
N GLN A 528 -30.27 23.63 2.48
CA GLN A 528 -31.24 23.45 1.40
C GLN A 528 -32.50 22.71 1.85
N SER A 529 -32.38 21.67 2.68
CA SER A 529 -33.54 20.96 3.22
C SER A 529 -34.30 21.79 4.25
N SER A 530 -33.62 22.54 5.12
CA SER A 530 -34.26 23.52 6.02
C SER A 530 -35.00 24.61 5.27
N ALA A 531 -34.47 25.10 4.14
CA ALA A 531 -35.16 26.10 3.32
C ALA A 531 -36.45 25.56 2.66
N HIS A 532 -36.49 24.29 2.25
CA HIS A 532 -37.70 23.67 1.70
C HIS A 532 -38.75 23.36 2.77
N GLY A 533 -38.34 22.80 3.92
CA GLY A 533 -39.25 22.43 5.02
C GLY A 533 -39.95 23.60 5.72
N VAL A 534 -39.55 24.85 5.44
CA VAL A 534 -40.27 26.07 5.87
C VAL A 534 -41.35 26.48 4.87
N GLY A 535 -41.21 26.16 3.58
CA GLY A 535 -42.19 26.49 2.54
C GLY A 535 -43.53 25.78 2.72
N GLU A 536 -43.51 24.48 2.97
CA GLU A 536 -44.72 23.64 3.11
C GLU A 536 -45.56 23.93 4.37
N ARG A 537 -45.17 24.90 5.20
CA ARG A 537 -45.96 25.38 6.35
C ARG A 537 -46.54 26.79 6.16
N GLY A 538 -46.35 27.42 4.99
CA GLY A 538 -46.83 28.77 4.69
C GLY A 538 -48.29 28.84 4.24
N ASP A 539 -48.71 27.94 3.35
CA ASP A 539 -49.99 28.05 2.63
C ASP A 539 -51.15 27.37 3.39
N GLY A 540 -51.53 27.97 4.55
CA GLY A 540 -52.55 27.46 5.47
C GLY A 540 -53.45 28.54 6.10
N VAL A 541 -54.00 29.43 5.26
CA VAL A 541 -55.01 30.47 5.57
C VAL A 541 -56.42 29.79 5.53
N ASP A 542 -57.49 30.08 6.29
CA ASP A 542 -58.09 31.27 6.94
C ASP A 542 -59.10 30.77 8.06
N GLN A 543 -59.82 31.45 8.98
CA GLN A 543 -60.19 32.84 9.33
C GLN A 543 -60.41 33.01 10.87
N GLY A 544 -60.44 34.27 11.35
CA GLY A 544 -61.64 34.79 12.06
C GLY A 544 -61.71 34.77 13.60
N GLY A 545 -61.54 35.93 14.23
CA GLY A 545 -61.93 36.18 15.64
C GLY A 545 -61.47 37.55 16.18
N PRO A 546 -62.36 38.44 16.69
CA PRO A 546 -61.98 39.75 17.23
C PRO A 546 -61.49 39.69 18.70
N PRO A 547 -60.76 40.71 19.20
CA PRO A 547 -59.97 40.60 20.43
C PRO A 547 -60.69 41.04 21.72
N SER A 548 -60.16 40.56 22.87
CA SER A 548 -60.40 41.08 24.22
C SER A 548 -59.07 41.14 25.02
N PRO A 549 -58.92 42.06 26.00
CA PRO A 549 -57.61 42.44 26.55
C PRO A 549 -57.27 41.79 27.93
N GLU A 550 -56.12 42.20 28.49
CA GLU A 550 -55.55 41.86 29.82
C GLU A 550 -54.96 40.42 29.88
N SER A 551 -53.81 40.16 30.52
CA SER A 551 -53.23 40.79 31.72
C SER A 551 -51.69 41.00 31.66
N THR A 552 -51.15 41.73 32.66
CA THR A 552 -49.73 42.11 32.81
C THR A 552 -48.83 41.04 33.45
N CYS A 553 -47.52 41.32 33.46
CA CYS A 553 -46.41 40.51 33.97
C CYS A 553 -46.62 39.82 35.33
N GLY A 554 -45.97 38.65 35.46
CA GLY A 554 -45.54 38.01 36.70
C GLY A 554 -44.22 37.29 36.45
#